data_AF-A0A2E2URM7-F1
#
_entry.id   AF-A0A2E2URM7-F1
#
_cell.length_a   1.000
_cell.length_b   1.000
_cell.length_c   1.000
_cell.angle_alpha   90.00
_cell.angle_beta   90.00
_cell.angle_gamma   90.00
#
_symmetry.space_group_name_H-M   'P 1'
#
loop_
_entity.id
_entity.type
_entity.pdbx_description
1 polymer ?
#
loop_
_entity_poly.entity_id
_entity_poly.type
_entity_poly.pdbx_seq_one_letter_code
_entity_poly.pdbx_strand_id
1 'polypeptide(L)'
;MKFRLYRYCFSDSSFKQLKKNPPISIVEKINLLENEILKEFLNKQKNNPGIKSLGNEIRRNKVLNELFNKPTYDDKVIIKLTAHYQSYLNTIVASLNKFNNNELYCFVFDEVFRSISNLVDSSSKGADYIHEILSSLNSNFKPKNDSFDIIYVIEMFGFEEFQIIDNSGFSKIIKNSYE
;
A
#
# COMPACT_ATOMS: atom_id res chain seq x y z
N MET A 1 -11.86 2.08 -0.78
CA MET A 1 -10.59 2.81 -0.95
C MET A 1 -10.35 2.99 -2.43
N LYS A 2 -9.86 4.15 -2.87
CA LYS A 2 -9.49 4.32 -4.28
C LYS A 2 -8.07 3.82 -4.51
N PHE A 3 -7.92 2.77 -5.33
CA PHE A 3 -6.62 2.16 -5.62
C PHE A 3 -6.51 1.68 -7.07
N ARG A 4 -5.27 1.53 -7.54
CA ARG A 4 -4.91 0.83 -8.78
C ARG A 4 -4.28 -0.51 -8.40
N LEU A 5 -4.65 -1.56 -9.13
CA LEU A 5 -4.06 -2.89 -8.97
C LEU A 5 -3.12 -3.15 -10.15
N TYR A 6 -1.90 -3.58 -9.86
CA TYR A 6 -0.92 -3.99 -10.87
C TYR A 6 -0.52 -5.43 -10.66
N ARG A 7 -0.07 -6.07 -11.73
CA ARG A 7 0.53 -7.41 -11.75
C ARG A 7 1.92 -7.31 -12.35
N TYR A 8 2.90 -7.79 -11.60
CA TYR A 8 4.23 -8.11 -12.10
C TYR A 8 4.35 -9.62 -12.35
N CYS A 9 4.94 -10.02 -13.47
CA CYS A 9 5.14 -11.42 -13.85
C CYS A 9 6.62 -11.67 -14.11
N PHE A 10 7.26 -12.58 -13.36
CA PHE A 10 8.70 -12.83 -13.48
C PHE A 10 9.06 -13.54 -14.79
N SER A 11 8.21 -14.44 -15.27
CA SER A 11 8.43 -15.18 -16.52
C SER A 11 8.59 -14.29 -17.76
N ASP A 12 7.84 -13.19 -17.87
CA ASP A 12 7.87 -12.27 -19.01
C ASP A 12 8.26 -10.83 -18.66
N SER A 13 8.60 -10.56 -17.39
CA SER A 13 8.89 -9.22 -16.83
C SER A 13 7.78 -8.19 -17.06
N SER A 14 6.53 -8.62 -17.32
CA SER A 14 5.45 -7.68 -17.60
C SER A 14 4.90 -7.03 -16.34
N PHE A 15 4.74 -5.71 -16.39
CA PHE A 15 4.06 -4.92 -15.36
C PHE A 15 2.82 -4.27 -15.95
N LYS A 16 1.63 -4.72 -15.53
CA LYS A 16 0.35 -4.30 -16.12
C LYS A 16 -0.64 -3.89 -15.04
N GLN A 17 -1.29 -2.74 -15.24
CA GLN A 17 -2.45 -2.37 -14.46
C GLN A 17 -3.63 -3.28 -14.83
N LEU A 18 -4.28 -3.84 -13.82
CA LEU A 18 -5.46 -4.68 -13.93
C LEU A 18 -6.71 -3.83 -13.75
N LYS A 19 -7.74 -4.12 -14.55
CA LYS A 19 -9.07 -3.51 -14.42
C LYS A 19 -9.99 -4.25 -13.44
N LYS A 20 -9.58 -5.45 -13.00
CA LYS A 20 -10.34 -6.26 -12.05
C LYS A 20 -10.01 -5.87 -10.61
N ASN A 21 -10.99 -6.04 -9.72
CA ASN A 21 -10.77 -5.96 -8.29
C ASN A 21 -9.90 -7.12 -7.80
N PRO A 22 -9.16 -6.94 -6.70
CA PRO A 22 -8.49 -8.04 -6.04
C PRO A 22 -9.52 -9.01 -5.43
N PRO A 23 -9.08 -10.21 -5.03
CA PRO A 23 -9.92 -11.19 -4.33
C PRO A 23 -10.61 -10.59 -3.10
N ILE A 24 -11.79 -11.12 -2.74
CA ILE A 24 -12.63 -10.56 -1.66
C ILE A 24 -11.87 -10.45 -0.33
N SER A 25 -11.02 -11.44 -0.01
CA SER A 25 -10.18 -11.46 1.19
C SER A 25 -9.18 -10.31 1.27
N ILE A 26 -8.69 -9.83 0.11
CA ILE A 26 -7.82 -8.66 0.00
C ILE A 26 -8.64 -7.38 0.07
N VAL A 27 -9.82 -7.33 -0.56
CA VAL A 27 -10.74 -6.19 -0.48
C VAL A 27 -11.15 -5.92 0.97
N GLU A 28 -11.48 -6.97 1.74
CA GLU A 28 -11.81 -6.86 3.17
C GLU A 28 -10.68 -6.21 3.97
N LYS A 29 -9.43 -6.62 3.73
CA LYS A 29 -8.25 -6.02 4.37
C LYS A 29 -8.03 -4.57 3.94
N ILE A 30 -8.23 -4.24 2.67
CA ILE A 30 -8.15 -2.86 2.16
C ILE A 30 -9.21 -1.98 2.83
N ASN A 31 -10.44 -2.47 2.98
CA ASN A 31 -11.51 -1.73 3.63
C ASN A 31 -11.21 -1.50 5.12
N LEU A 32 -10.67 -2.50 5.81
CA LEU A 32 -10.26 -2.33 7.21
C LEU A 32 -9.10 -1.32 7.33
N LEU A 33 -8.14 -1.38 6.42
CA LEU A 33 -7.02 -0.44 6.34
C LEU A 33 -7.53 1.00 6.14
N GLU A 34 -8.44 1.22 5.20
CA GLU A 34 -9.07 2.53 4.98
C GLU A 34 -9.77 3.04 6.23
N ASN A 35 -10.64 2.22 6.83
CA ASN A 35 -11.43 2.59 8.00
C ASN A 35 -10.55 3.00 9.19
N GLU A 36 -9.49 2.23 9.47
CA GLU A 36 -8.58 2.54 10.57
C GLU A 36 -7.72 3.78 10.27
N ILE A 37 -7.24 3.97 9.04
CA ILE A 37 -6.53 5.20 8.67
C ILE A 37 -7.45 6.42 8.82
N LEU A 38 -8.68 6.35 8.30
CA LEU A 38 -9.67 7.43 8.38
C LEU A 38 -9.99 7.77 9.82
N LYS A 39 -10.18 6.76 10.67
CA LYS A 39 -10.44 6.93 12.10
C LYS A 39 -9.30 7.66 12.79
N GLU A 40 -8.05 7.23 12.61
CA GLU A 40 -6.89 7.91 13.19
C GLU A 40 -6.76 9.35 12.68
N PHE A 41 -6.98 9.56 11.37
CA PHE A 41 -6.91 10.88 10.74
C PHE A 41 -7.95 11.83 11.32
N LEU A 42 -9.22 11.42 11.33
CA LEU A 42 -10.34 12.22 11.84
C LEU A 42 -10.17 12.54 13.33
N ASN A 43 -9.72 11.55 14.13
CA ASN A 43 -9.44 11.75 15.54
C ASN A 43 -8.36 12.81 15.76
N LYS A 44 -7.26 12.73 15.00
CA LYS A 44 -6.15 13.69 15.13
C LYS A 44 -6.50 15.07 14.58
N GLN A 45 -7.32 15.14 13.54
CA GLN A 45 -7.81 16.38 12.96
C GLN A 45 -8.85 17.08 13.85
N LYS A 46 -9.55 16.35 14.73
CA LYS A 46 -10.61 16.93 15.57
C LYS A 46 -10.10 18.16 16.32
N ASN A 47 -10.80 19.29 16.15
CA ASN A 47 -10.46 20.60 16.72
C ASN A 47 -9.14 21.23 16.23
N ASN A 48 -8.54 20.70 15.15
CA ASN A 48 -7.33 21.22 14.52
C ASN A 48 -7.62 21.65 13.06
N PRO A 49 -6.86 22.60 12.50
CA PRO A 49 -7.00 23.00 11.10
C PRO A 49 -6.65 21.89 10.09
N GLY A 50 -5.96 20.85 10.55
CA GLY A 50 -5.50 19.67 9.81
C GLY A 50 -4.46 18.91 10.64
N ILE A 51 -3.72 17.99 10.02
CA ILE A 51 -2.64 17.23 10.65
C ILE A 51 -1.31 17.51 9.95
N LYS A 52 -0.20 17.54 10.71
CA LYS A 52 1.15 17.61 10.13
C LYS A 52 1.70 16.24 9.70
N SER A 53 1.28 15.19 10.39
CA SER A 53 1.70 13.81 10.14
C SER A 53 0.76 12.84 10.85
N LEU A 54 0.59 11.62 10.32
CA LEU A 54 -0.13 10.52 11.00
C LEU A 54 0.77 9.30 11.28
N GLY A 55 2.06 9.36 10.93
CA GLY A 55 2.92 8.17 10.89
C GLY A 55 3.06 7.46 12.24
N ASN A 56 3.07 8.20 13.35
CA ASN A 56 3.20 7.64 14.70
C ASN A 56 1.93 6.92 15.15
N GLU A 57 0.76 7.47 14.86
CA GLU A 57 -0.54 6.87 15.15
C GLU A 57 -0.71 5.58 14.37
N ILE A 58 -0.44 5.62 13.06
CA ILE A 58 -0.47 4.43 12.20
C ILE A 58 0.50 3.35 12.69
N ARG A 59 1.70 3.72 13.15
CA ARG A 59 2.69 2.76 13.68
C ARG A 59 2.23 2.09 14.98
N ARG A 60 1.45 2.77 15.81
CA ARG A 60 0.97 2.26 17.11
C ARG A 60 -0.37 1.53 17.00
N ASN A 61 -1.13 1.74 15.92
CA ASN A 61 -2.41 1.09 15.71
C ASN A 61 -2.23 -0.43 15.52
N LYS A 62 -2.70 -1.20 16.52
CA LYS A 62 -2.55 -2.66 16.56
C LYS A 62 -3.30 -3.35 15.42
N VAL A 63 -4.50 -2.87 15.08
CA VAL A 63 -5.33 -3.44 14.01
C VAL A 63 -4.59 -3.33 12.68
N LEU A 64 -4.04 -2.14 12.38
CA LEU A 64 -3.26 -1.92 11.17
C LEU A 64 -2.00 -2.79 11.12
N ASN A 65 -1.29 -2.92 12.23
CA ASN A 65 -0.09 -3.76 12.29
C ASN A 65 -0.40 -5.25 12.10
N GLU A 66 -1.58 -5.69 12.50
CA GLU A 66 -2.03 -7.07 12.36
C GLU A 66 -2.54 -7.42 10.96
N LEU A 67 -2.97 -6.44 10.16
CA LEU A 67 -3.45 -6.66 8.79
C LEU A 67 -2.34 -7.16 7.85
N PHE A 68 -1.16 -6.58 8.00
CA PHE A 68 0.00 -6.86 7.16
C PHE A 68 0.74 -8.10 7.64
N ASN A 69 1.35 -8.83 6.70
CA ASN A 69 2.17 -10.01 7.01
C ASN A 69 1.43 -11.14 7.75
N LYS A 70 0.09 -11.19 7.63
CA LYS A 70 -0.75 -12.33 8.03
C LYS A 70 -1.46 -12.89 6.79
N PRO A 71 -1.39 -14.20 6.50
CA PRO A 71 -2.18 -14.80 5.44
C PRO A 71 -3.69 -14.64 5.65
N THR A 72 -4.44 -14.50 4.56
CA THR A 72 -5.90 -14.65 4.52
C THR A 72 -6.28 -16.14 4.52
N TYR A 73 -7.59 -16.43 4.58
CA TYR A 73 -8.11 -17.81 4.51
C TYR A 73 -7.86 -18.51 3.16
N ASP A 74 -7.51 -17.74 2.12
CA ASP A 74 -7.23 -18.20 0.76
C ASP A 74 -5.78 -17.92 0.33
N ASP A 75 -4.87 -17.99 1.30
CA ASP A 75 -3.42 -17.95 1.14
C ASP A 75 -2.86 -16.68 0.47
N LYS A 76 -3.46 -15.52 0.74
CA LYS A 76 -2.99 -14.22 0.23
C LYS A 76 -2.44 -13.36 1.34
N VAL A 77 -1.38 -12.60 1.05
CA VAL A 77 -0.72 -11.76 2.04
C VAL A 77 -0.56 -10.35 1.49
N ILE A 78 -0.97 -9.36 2.28
CA ILE A 78 -0.64 -7.96 2.02
C ILE A 78 0.63 -7.61 2.78
N ILE A 79 1.61 -7.06 2.07
CA ILE A 79 2.86 -6.55 2.64
C ILE A 79 2.88 -5.03 2.51
N LYS A 80 3.27 -4.35 3.57
CA LYS A 80 3.30 -2.89 3.62
C LYS A 80 4.65 -2.37 3.12
N LEU A 81 4.65 -1.58 2.06
CA LEU A 81 5.82 -0.88 1.54
C LEU A 81 5.55 0.62 1.63
N THR A 82 5.71 1.18 2.83
CA THR A 82 5.41 2.61 3.06
C THR A 82 6.44 3.29 3.96
N ALA A 83 7.57 2.63 4.19
CA ALA A 83 8.73 3.18 4.88
C ALA A 83 9.67 3.88 3.87
N HIS A 84 10.87 4.24 4.29
CA HIS A 84 11.90 4.76 3.40
C HIS A 84 12.19 3.77 2.25
N TYR A 85 12.25 4.26 1.01
CA TYR A 85 12.30 3.44 -0.21
C TYR A 85 13.44 2.40 -0.22
N GLN A 86 14.59 2.73 0.39
CA GLN A 86 15.75 1.83 0.49
C GLN A 86 15.43 0.50 1.22
N SER A 87 14.38 0.46 2.04
CA SER A 87 13.96 -0.74 2.75
C SER A 87 13.11 -1.70 1.90
N TYR A 88 12.62 -1.27 0.74
CA TYR A 88 11.62 -2.01 -0.04
C TYR A 88 12.18 -3.33 -0.55
N LEU A 89 13.39 -3.33 -1.12
CA LEU A 89 14.04 -4.54 -1.62
C LEU A 89 14.13 -5.62 -0.53
N ASN A 90 14.67 -5.25 0.64
CA ASN A 90 14.81 -6.17 1.77
C ASN A 90 13.45 -6.69 2.25
N THR A 91 12.43 -5.83 2.28
CA THR A 91 11.07 -6.20 2.70
C THR A 91 10.43 -7.17 1.71
N ILE A 92 10.56 -6.92 0.40
CA ILE A 92 10.04 -7.79 -0.66
C ILE A 92 10.72 -9.16 -0.60
N VAL A 93 12.07 -9.20 -0.55
CA VAL A 93 12.82 -10.46 -0.51
C VAL A 93 12.51 -11.26 0.77
N ALA A 94 12.44 -10.60 1.92
CA ALA A 94 12.07 -11.27 3.17
C ALA A 94 10.64 -11.83 3.12
N SER A 95 9.72 -11.10 2.49
CA SER A 95 8.32 -11.53 2.33
C SER A 95 8.18 -12.71 1.37
N LEU A 96 8.90 -12.68 0.25
CA LEU A 96 8.97 -13.81 -0.68
C LEU A 96 9.44 -15.06 0.05
N ASN A 97 10.54 -14.98 0.79
CA ASN A 97 11.04 -16.13 1.54
C ASN A 97 10.05 -16.62 2.61
N LYS A 98 9.42 -15.70 3.37
CA LYS A 98 8.51 -16.05 4.48
C LYS A 98 7.19 -16.65 4.01
N PHE A 99 6.66 -16.17 2.88
CA PHE A 99 5.31 -16.49 2.40
C PHE A 99 5.38 -17.22 1.05
N ASN A 100 6.22 -18.25 1.00
CA ASN A 100 6.64 -18.87 -0.25
C ASN A 100 5.57 -19.63 -1.04
N ASN A 101 4.45 -19.91 -0.37
CA ASN A 101 3.28 -20.59 -0.93
C ASN A 101 2.06 -19.67 -1.00
N ASN A 102 2.23 -18.35 -0.83
CA ASN A 102 1.15 -17.38 -0.80
C ASN A 102 1.20 -16.41 -1.98
N GLU A 103 0.04 -15.92 -2.41
CA GLU A 103 0.00 -14.78 -3.33
C GLU A 103 0.34 -13.49 -2.58
N LEU A 104 1.34 -12.75 -3.07
CA LEU A 104 1.81 -11.51 -2.46
C LEU A 104 1.19 -10.27 -3.10
N TYR A 105 0.73 -9.37 -2.23
CA TYR A 105 0.18 -8.07 -2.58
C TYR A 105 0.99 -6.97 -1.87
N CYS A 106 1.81 -6.25 -2.61
CA CYS A 106 2.54 -5.09 -2.13
C CYS A 106 1.61 -3.88 -2.02
N PHE A 107 1.44 -3.32 -0.82
CA PHE A 107 0.65 -2.10 -0.62
C PHE A 107 1.57 -0.87 -0.56
N VAL A 108 1.30 0.10 -1.44
CA VAL A 108 2.02 1.37 -1.56
C VAL A 108 1.02 2.54 -1.69
N PHE A 109 1.52 3.76 -1.50
CA PHE A 109 0.76 4.99 -1.77
C PHE A 109 1.24 5.63 -3.07
N ASP A 110 0.29 6.11 -3.86
CA ASP A 110 0.54 6.98 -5.02
C ASP A 110 1.31 8.23 -4.59
N GLU A 111 2.14 8.75 -5.50
CA GLU A 111 3.00 9.90 -5.22
C GLU A 111 2.23 11.16 -4.84
N VAL A 112 1.16 11.49 -5.56
CA VAL A 112 0.35 12.68 -5.30
C VAL A 112 -0.40 12.50 -4.00
N PHE A 113 -1.00 11.32 -3.78
CA PHE A 113 -1.71 11.06 -2.53
C PHE A 113 -0.77 11.09 -1.32
N ARG A 114 0.44 10.54 -1.44
CA ARG A 114 1.46 10.60 -0.38
C ARG A 114 1.79 12.04 -0.01
N SER A 115 2.06 12.88 -1.00
CA SER A 115 2.55 14.25 -0.77
C SER A 115 1.51 15.11 -0.06
N ILE A 116 0.22 14.95 -0.39
CA ILE A 116 -0.86 15.71 0.24
C ILE A 116 -1.30 15.12 1.59
N SER A 117 -1.15 13.82 1.80
CA SER A 117 -1.73 13.11 2.97
C SER A 117 -0.87 13.15 4.22
N ASN A 118 0.46 13.29 4.08
CA ASN A 118 1.42 13.19 5.19
C ASN A 118 1.22 11.92 6.06
N LEU A 119 0.69 10.85 5.47
CA LEU A 119 0.42 9.58 6.14
C LEU A 119 1.69 8.76 6.37
N VAL A 120 2.68 8.92 5.49
CA VAL A 120 3.88 8.09 5.42
C VAL A 120 5.11 8.95 5.17
N ASP A 121 6.27 8.30 5.20
CA ASP A 121 7.54 8.94 4.91
C ASP A 121 7.53 9.57 3.51
N SER A 122 8.00 10.81 3.41
CA SER A 122 7.97 11.60 2.17
C SER A 122 8.81 10.96 1.06
N SER A 123 9.82 10.16 1.41
CA SER A 123 10.69 9.47 0.46
C SER A 123 10.05 8.23 -0.17
N SER A 124 8.86 7.80 0.29
CA SER A 124 8.44 6.40 0.15
C SER A 124 8.36 5.82 -1.27
N LYS A 125 7.84 6.42 -2.34
CA LYS A 125 7.67 5.79 -3.70
C LYS A 125 6.47 4.84 -3.86
N GLY A 126 5.87 4.93 -5.05
CA GLY A 126 4.67 4.19 -5.48
C GLY A 126 4.99 3.00 -6.40
N ALA A 127 4.01 2.60 -7.22
CA ALA A 127 4.02 1.35 -7.98
C ALA A 127 5.16 1.26 -9.01
N ASP A 128 5.50 2.37 -9.68
CA ASP A 128 6.56 2.39 -10.69
C ASP A 128 7.93 2.03 -10.10
N TYR A 129 8.22 2.48 -8.88
CA TYR A 129 9.46 2.11 -8.20
C TYR A 129 9.47 0.65 -7.76
N ILE A 130 8.30 0.09 -7.40
CA ILE A 130 8.19 -1.35 -7.14
C ILE A 130 8.48 -2.13 -8.42
N HIS A 131 7.98 -1.68 -9.57
CA HIS A 131 8.31 -2.28 -10.86
C HIS A 131 9.82 -2.26 -11.14
N GLU A 132 10.51 -1.13 -10.91
CA GLU A 132 11.98 -1.06 -11.06
C GLU A 132 12.70 -2.08 -10.15
N ILE A 133 12.27 -2.22 -8.90
CA ILE A 133 12.85 -3.20 -7.97
C ILE A 133 12.61 -4.63 -8.46
N LEU A 134 11.38 -4.96 -8.85
CA LEU A 134 11.02 -6.31 -9.29
C LEU A 134 11.72 -6.68 -10.60
N SER A 135 11.82 -5.76 -11.55
CA SER A 135 12.60 -5.91 -12.78
C SER A 135 14.09 -6.11 -12.51
N SER A 136 14.64 -5.37 -11.54
CA SER A 136 16.02 -5.55 -11.11
C SER A 136 16.24 -6.90 -10.41
N LEU A 137 15.29 -7.34 -9.59
CA LEU A 137 15.33 -8.66 -8.96
C LEU A 137 15.29 -9.77 -10.01
N ASN A 138 14.38 -9.66 -10.99
CA ASN A 138 14.23 -10.67 -12.03
C ASN A 138 15.48 -10.81 -12.90
N SER A 139 16.07 -9.68 -13.30
CA SER A 139 17.27 -9.67 -14.16
C SER A 139 18.51 -10.22 -13.47
N ASN A 140 18.71 -9.92 -12.18
CA ASN A 140 19.91 -10.30 -11.44
C ASN A 140 19.82 -11.69 -10.78
N PHE A 141 18.65 -12.08 -10.29
CA PHE A 141 18.50 -13.34 -9.53
C PHE A 141 17.83 -14.45 -10.31
N LYS A 142 17.00 -14.14 -11.31
CA LYS A 142 16.19 -15.11 -12.08
C LYS A 142 15.56 -16.18 -11.17
N PRO A 143 14.63 -15.81 -10.29
CA PRO A 143 14.08 -16.74 -9.31
C PRO A 143 13.51 -17.98 -10.02
N LYS A 144 14.13 -19.15 -9.81
CA LYS A 144 13.79 -20.43 -10.47
C LYS A 144 12.57 -21.12 -9.85
N ASN A 145 11.68 -20.40 -9.19
CA ASN A 145 10.63 -21.02 -8.38
C ASN A 145 9.25 -20.69 -8.95
N ASP A 146 8.54 -21.72 -9.37
CA ASP A 146 7.22 -21.62 -10.02
C ASP A 146 6.16 -20.99 -9.09
N SER A 147 6.36 -21.06 -7.77
CA SER A 147 5.43 -20.51 -6.77
C SER A 147 5.45 -18.97 -6.66
N PHE A 148 6.43 -18.29 -7.26
CA PHE A 148 6.59 -16.82 -7.16
C PHE A 148 6.47 -16.07 -8.48
N ASP A 149 5.92 -16.69 -9.52
CA ASP A 149 5.88 -16.06 -10.84
C ASP A 149 5.13 -14.71 -10.83
N ILE A 150 4.23 -14.48 -9.87
CA ILE A 150 3.39 -13.30 -9.83
C ILE A 150 3.49 -12.56 -8.49
N ILE A 151 3.68 -11.23 -8.56
CA ILE A 151 3.48 -10.30 -7.44
C ILE A 151 2.45 -9.26 -7.86
N TYR A 152 1.51 -8.96 -6.97
CA TYR A 152 0.55 -7.88 -7.16
C TYR A 152 1.00 -6.62 -6.43
N VAL A 153 0.65 -5.44 -6.96
CA VAL A 153 0.88 -4.16 -6.30
C VAL A 153 -0.45 -3.41 -6.20
N ILE A 154 -0.82 -3.03 -4.99
CA ILE A 154 -1.98 -2.19 -4.68
C ILE A 154 -1.44 -0.79 -4.40
N GLU A 155 -1.76 0.14 -5.28
CA GLU A 155 -1.39 1.55 -5.12
C GLU A 155 -2.62 2.37 -4.76
N MET A 156 -2.67 2.83 -3.51
CA MET A 156 -3.74 3.69 -3.04
C MET A 156 -3.50 5.13 -3.51
N PHE A 157 -4.51 5.73 -4.14
CA PHE A 157 -4.47 7.12 -4.60
C PHE A 157 -5.56 8.00 -3.97
N GLY A 158 -6.40 7.46 -3.09
CA GLY A 158 -7.40 8.25 -2.39
C GLY A 158 -8.33 7.45 -1.49
N PHE A 159 -9.16 8.17 -0.74
CA PHE A 159 -10.28 7.62 0.00
C PHE A 159 -11.56 7.66 -0.86
N GLU A 160 -12.52 6.77 -0.59
CA GLU A 160 -13.78 6.75 -1.34
C GLU A 160 -14.63 7.99 -1.07
N GLU A 161 -14.98 8.18 0.20
CA GLU A 161 -15.92 9.21 0.64
C GLU A 161 -15.24 10.53 1.05
N PHE A 162 -13.91 10.59 0.95
CA PHE A 162 -13.15 11.72 1.44
C PHE A 162 -12.12 12.18 0.43
N GLN A 163 -11.85 13.48 0.46
CA GLN A 163 -10.73 14.13 -0.19
C GLN A 163 -9.75 14.61 0.86
N ILE A 164 -8.46 14.56 0.52
CA ILE A 164 -7.41 15.21 1.30
C ILE A 164 -7.01 16.47 0.57
N ILE A 165 -6.94 17.58 1.30
CA ILE A 165 -6.40 18.85 0.80
C ILE A 165 -5.20 19.29 1.63
N ASP A 166 -4.27 19.99 1.01
CA ASP A 166 -3.31 20.79 1.75
C ASP A 166 -3.99 22.06 2.27
N ASN A 167 -3.73 22.39 3.52
CA ASN A 167 -4.24 23.56 4.22
C ASN A 167 -3.08 24.25 4.94
N SER A 168 -2.25 24.97 4.17
CA SER A 168 -1.10 25.73 4.69
C SER A 168 -0.07 24.83 5.40
N GLY A 169 0.33 23.73 4.77
CA GLY A 169 1.30 22.77 5.35
C GLY A 169 0.69 21.79 6.36
N PHE A 170 -0.64 21.77 6.48
CA PHE A 170 -1.39 20.74 7.16
C PHE A 170 -2.19 19.92 6.15
N SER A 171 -2.21 18.61 6.31
CA SER A 171 -3.12 17.74 5.58
C SER A 171 -4.50 17.75 6.23
N LYS A 172 -5.55 18.03 5.47
CA LYS A 172 -6.93 18.05 5.98
C LYS A 172 -7.81 17.11 5.18
N ILE A 173 -8.52 16.24 5.88
CA ILE A 173 -9.53 15.37 5.27
C ILE A 173 -10.91 16.03 5.33
N ILE A 174 -11.63 16.01 4.20
CA ILE A 174 -12.95 16.60 4.02
C ILE A 174 -13.85 15.53 3.37
N LYS A 175 -15.09 15.40 3.84
CA LYS A 175 -16.06 14.52 3.20
C LYS A 175 -16.38 15.05 1.81
N ASN A 176 -16.45 14.17 0.81
CA ASN A 176 -16.86 14.54 -0.53
C ASN A 176 -18.30 15.07 -0.47
N SER A 177 -18.48 16.34 -0.85
CA SER A 177 -19.80 16.88 -1.11
C SER A 177 -20.29 16.23 -2.40
N TYR A 178 -21.23 15.30 -2.32
CA TYR A 178 -22.04 14.97 -3.48
C TYR A 178 -22.97 16.17 -3.71
N GLU A 179 -22.65 17.01 -4.69
CA GLU A 179 -23.65 17.82 -5.38
C GLU A 179 -24.43 16.94 -6.37
#